data_AF-A0A2H0GB07-F1
#
_entry.id   AF-A0A2H0GB07-F1
#
_cell.length_a   1.000
_cell.length_b   1.000
_cell.length_c   1.000
_cell.angle_alpha   90.00
_cell.angle_beta   90.00
_cell.angle_gamma   90.00
#
_symmetry.space_group_name_H-M   'P 1'
#
loop_
_entity.id
_entity.type
_entity.pdbx_description
1 polymer ?
#
loop_
_entity_poly.entity_id
_entity_poly.type
_entity_poly.pdbx_seq_one_letter_code
_entity_poly.pdbx_strand_id
1 'polypeptide(L)'
;MKKIFFLASTIVFFACTNEQQNQTQEVVEEVEVVITKHGEDISEEGAITTAEFLTQFEGKDSLYTKLIAPINEVCAKKGCWMTINLGEDKEMRVRFKDYDFFVPKDAAGKFAIVQGFAKIDTTSI
;
A
#
# COMPACT_ATOMS: atom_id res chain seq x y z
N MET A 1 37.99 -63.03 4.70
CA MET A 1 38.22 -61.66 5.22
C MET A 1 37.04 -61.28 6.12
N LYS A 2 37.32 -60.62 7.27
CA LYS A 2 36.40 -60.20 8.37
C LYS A 2 35.80 -61.39 9.17
N LYS A 3 36.21 -61.75 10.40
CA LYS A 3 36.53 -61.03 11.66
C LYS A 3 35.33 -60.19 12.16
N ILE A 4 34.51 -60.68 13.10
CA ILE A 4 34.68 -60.79 14.57
C ILE A 4 34.28 -59.50 15.32
N PHE A 5 33.38 -59.70 16.29
CA PHE A 5 33.25 -59.06 17.61
C PHE A 5 32.25 -57.93 17.91
N PHE A 6 31.66 -58.14 19.10
CA PHE A 6 31.21 -57.23 20.14
C PHE A 6 29.79 -56.63 20.10
N LEU A 7 28.92 -57.39 20.76
CA LEU A 7 27.80 -56.95 21.59
C LEU A 7 28.32 -56.21 22.84
N ALA A 8 28.04 -54.91 22.95
CA ALA A 8 28.13 -54.10 24.19
C ALA A 8 27.26 -52.84 23.99
N SER A 9 26.12 -52.75 24.68
CA SER A 9 25.89 -51.92 25.87
C SER A 9 25.27 -50.55 25.56
N THR A 10 24.01 -50.41 25.97
CA THR A 10 23.35 -49.21 26.55
C THR A 10 23.64 -47.83 25.94
N ILE A 11 22.61 -47.19 25.38
CA ILE A 11 22.24 -45.80 25.74
C ILE A 11 20.71 -45.65 25.69
N VAL A 12 20.23 -45.06 26.77
CA VAL A 12 18.86 -44.69 27.12
C VAL A 12 18.30 -43.70 26.09
N PHE A 13 17.18 -44.03 25.44
CA PHE A 13 16.37 -43.01 24.78
C PHE A 13 15.47 -42.34 25.82
N PHE A 14 15.86 -41.10 26.10
CA PHE A 14 15.13 -40.10 26.87
C PHE A 14 13.64 -40.06 26.49
N ALA A 15 12.78 -40.24 27.48
CA ALA A 15 11.42 -39.74 27.45
C ALA A 15 11.50 -38.21 27.53
N CYS A 16 11.27 -37.52 26.41
CA CYS A 16 10.87 -36.12 26.43
C CYS A 16 9.35 -36.08 26.21
N THR A 17 8.66 -35.75 27.29
CA THR A 17 7.31 -35.19 27.34
C THR A 17 7.07 -34.28 26.13
N ASN A 18 6.06 -34.61 25.34
CA ASN A 18 5.61 -33.77 24.25
C ASN A 18 4.85 -32.58 24.84
N GLU A 19 5.59 -31.52 25.15
CA GLU A 19 5.01 -30.19 25.29
C GLU A 19 4.49 -29.77 23.91
N GLN A 20 3.18 -29.61 23.80
CA GLN A 20 2.54 -28.86 22.73
C GLN A 20 3.10 -27.43 22.73
N GLN A 21 4.14 -27.20 21.95
CA GLN A 21 4.45 -25.85 21.49
C GLN A 21 3.44 -25.50 20.41
N ASN A 22 2.40 -24.81 20.89
CA ASN A 22 1.52 -23.96 20.13
C ASN A 22 2.38 -22.98 19.32
N GLN A 23 2.75 -23.37 18.11
CA GLN A 23 3.21 -22.45 17.09
C GLN A 23 1.96 -21.90 16.41
N THR A 24 1.54 -20.72 16.87
CA THR A 24 0.75 -19.78 16.09
C THR A 24 1.49 -19.55 14.78
N GLN A 25 1.07 -20.27 13.75
CA GLN A 25 1.48 -20.06 12.38
C GLN A 25 0.82 -18.76 11.93
N GLU A 26 1.62 -17.70 11.91
CA GLU A 26 1.30 -16.44 11.25
C GLU A 26 1.11 -16.72 9.77
N VAL A 27 -0.16 -16.81 9.34
CA VAL A 27 -0.53 -16.87 7.93
C VAL A 27 -0.25 -15.47 7.38
N VAL A 28 0.99 -15.22 6.97
CA VAL A 28 1.30 -14.15 6.03
C VAL A 28 0.77 -14.64 4.69
N GLU A 29 -0.50 -14.34 4.43
CA GLU A 29 -1.04 -14.37 3.08
C GLU A 29 -0.17 -13.41 2.26
N GLU A 30 0.64 -13.95 1.35
CA GLU A 30 1.38 -13.18 0.35
C GLU A 30 0.35 -12.55 -0.59
N VAL A 31 -0.27 -11.45 -0.14
CA VAL A 31 -1.17 -10.66 -0.96
C VAL A 31 -0.28 -10.02 -2.02
N GLU A 32 -0.35 -10.54 -3.25
CA GLU A 32 0.28 -9.93 -4.42
C GLU A 32 -0.36 -8.55 -4.63
N VAL A 33 0.27 -7.50 -4.08
CA VAL A 33 -0.17 -6.13 -4.28
C VAL A 33 0.20 -5.72 -5.69
N VAL A 34 -0.77 -5.81 -6.61
CA VAL A 34 -0.60 -5.36 -8.00
C VAL A 34 -0.55 -3.83 -8.02
N ILE A 35 0.65 -3.27 -8.15
CA ILE A 35 0.88 -1.83 -8.31
C ILE A 35 0.97 -1.48 -9.80
N THR A 36 0.11 -0.60 -10.28
CA THR A 36 0.19 -0.04 -11.63
C THR A 36 0.69 1.41 -11.58
N LYS A 37 1.67 1.75 -12.42
CA LYS A 37 2.26 3.10 -12.49
C LYS A 37 1.74 3.85 -13.72
N HIS A 38 1.47 5.13 -13.56
CA HIS A 38 0.93 6.01 -14.62
C HIS A 38 1.54 7.41 -14.50
N GLY A 39 1.93 7.99 -15.63
CA GLY A 39 2.63 9.27 -15.67
C GLY A 39 4.13 9.13 -15.47
N GLU A 40 4.73 10.08 -14.76
CA GLU A 40 6.15 10.06 -14.41
C GLU A 40 6.44 9.01 -13.32
N ASP A 41 7.62 8.41 -13.36
CA ASP A 41 8.03 7.44 -12.35
C ASP A 41 8.22 8.11 -10.99
N ILE A 42 7.44 7.65 -10.00
CA ILE A 42 7.56 8.08 -8.61
C ILE A 42 7.81 6.88 -7.70
N SER A 43 8.55 7.10 -6.61
CA SER A 43 8.70 6.14 -5.50
C SER A 43 7.61 6.32 -4.44
N GLU A 44 7.49 5.37 -3.52
CA GLU A 44 6.59 5.49 -2.37
C GLU A 44 7.20 6.37 -1.25
N GLU A 45 8.52 6.57 -1.28
CA GLU A 45 9.26 7.32 -0.26
C GLU A 45 8.76 8.76 -0.16
N GLY A 46 8.52 9.22 1.07
CA GLY A 46 8.04 10.58 1.34
C GLY A 46 6.57 10.82 1.00
N ALA A 47 5.79 9.78 0.70
CA ALA A 47 4.35 9.89 0.65
C ALA A 47 3.80 10.14 2.06
N ILE A 48 3.04 11.22 2.23
CA ILE A 48 2.37 11.56 3.49
C ILE A 48 0.93 11.04 3.48
N THR A 49 0.38 10.86 4.68
CA THR A 49 -1.02 10.50 4.89
C THR A 49 -1.96 11.69 4.61
N THR A 50 -3.26 11.42 4.49
CA THR A 50 -4.28 12.46 4.34
C THR A 50 -4.32 13.43 5.53
N ALA A 51 -4.12 12.93 6.76
CA ALA A 51 -4.08 13.75 7.97
C ALA A 51 -2.87 14.71 8.00
N GLU A 52 -1.69 14.20 7.64
CA GLU A 52 -0.48 15.01 7.51
C GLU A 52 -0.63 16.04 6.38
N PHE A 53 -1.24 15.65 5.25
CA PHE A 53 -1.54 16.56 4.16
C PHE A 53 -2.44 17.71 4.61
N LEU A 54 -3.56 17.43 5.27
CA LEU A 54 -4.48 18.46 5.76
C LEU A 54 -3.76 19.44 6.72
N THR A 55 -2.92 18.91 7.62
CA THR A 55 -2.12 19.73 8.53
C THR A 55 -1.11 20.59 7.77
N GLN A 56 -0.42 20.03 6.77
CA GLN A 56 0.57 20.77 5.99
C GLN A 56 -0.04 21.76 5.02
N PHE A 57 -1.28 21.55 4.57
CA PHE A 57 -1.98 22.38 3.60
C PHE A 57 -2.73 23.54 4.27
N GLU A 58 -3.00 23.45 5.58
CA GLU A 58 -3.73 24.48 6.33
C GLU A 58 -3.11 25.88 6.13
N GLY A 59 -3.95 26.84 5.73
CA GLY A 59 -3.53 28.23 5.48
C GLY A 59 -2.68 28.44 4.23
N LYS A 60 -2.53 27.45 3.35
CA LYS A 60 -1.78 27.57 2.08
C LYS A 60 -2.71 27.52 0.87
N ASP A 61 -2.40 28.34 -0.13
CA ASP A 61 -3.10 28.30 -1.41
C ASP A 61 -2.69 27.09 -2.27
N SER A 62 -1.44 26.64 -2.10
CA SER A 62 -0.83 25.57 -2.88
C SER A 62 0.21 24.81 -2.06
N LEU A 63 0.32 23.51 -2.32
CA LEU A 63 1.35 22.63 -1.75
C LEU A 63 1.81 21.61 -2.79
N TYR A 64 3.12 21.54 -3.02
CA TYR A 64 3.72 20.44 -3.75
C TYR A 64 4.03 19.30 -2.78
N THR A 65 3.46 18.13 -2.99
CA THR A 65 3.64 17.00 -2.09
C THR A 65 3.36 15.67 -2.79
N LYS A 66 3.68 14.59 -2.09
CA LYS A 66 3.30 13.22 -2.42
C LYS A 66 2.35 12.72 -1.35
N LEU A 67 1.18 12.24 -1.75
CA LEU A 67 0.08 11.84 -0.86
C LEU A 67 -0.35 10.42 -1.19
N ILE A 68 -0.51 9.58 -0.16
CA ILE A 68 -1.20 8.29 -0.26
C ILE A 68 -2.63 8.43 0.26
N ALA A 69 -3.61 8.02 -0.55
CA ALA A 69 -5.03 8.16 -0.20
C ALA A 69 -5.91 7.09 -0.88
N PRO A 70 -7.07 6.74 -0.30
CA PRO A 70 -8.07 5.91 -0.96
C PRO A 70 -8.70 6.66 -2.13
N ILE A 71 -8.96 5.96 -3.23
CA ILE A 71 -9.68 6.48 -4.39
C ILE A 71 -11.18 6.30 -4.17
N ASN A 72 -11.94 7.40 -4.21
CA ASN A 72 -13.41 7.37 -4.13
C ASN A 72 -14.01 7.07 -5.51
N GLU A 73 -13.68 7.88 -6.51
CA GLU A 73 -14.24 7.78 -7.85
C GLU A 73 -13.18 7.96 -8.92
N VAL A 74 -13.42 7.35 -10.08
CA VAL A 74 -12.64 7.54 -11.30
C VAL A 74 -13.58 7.92 -12.42
N CYS A 75 -13.14 8.79 -13.33
CA CYS A 75 -13.89 9.09 -14.54
C CYS A 75 -14.21 7.81 -15.34
N ALA A 76 -15.47 7.36 -15.31
CA ALA A 76 -15.90 6.12 -15.96
C ALA A 76 -15.70 6.11 -17.49
N LYS A 77 -15.59 7.29 -18.11
CA LYS A 77 -15.43 7.41 -19.57
C LYS A 77 -14.04 6.99 -20.01
N LYS A 78 -13.00 7.56 -19.40
CA LYS A 78 -11.61 7.45 -19.86
C LYS A 78 -10.56 7.37 -18.74
N GLY A 79 -10.94 7.44 -17.47
CA GLY A 79 -9.96 7.48 -16.37
C GLY A 79 -9.11 8.74 -16.35
N CYS A 80 -9.65 9.86 -16.83
CA CYS A 80 -8.91 11.13 -16.96
C CYS A 80 -8.88 12.02 -15.73
N TRP A 81 -9.62 11.65 -14.70
CA TRP A 81 -9.55 12.23 -13.37
C TRP A 81 -9.98 11.18 -12.37
N MET A 82 -9.60 11.37 -11.12
CA MET A 82 -10.10 10.61 -9.99
C MET A 82 -10.33 11.53 -8.79
N THR A 83 -11.16 11.12 -7.84
CA THR A 83 -11.27 11.75 -6.52
C THR A 83 -10.61 10.85 -5.49
N ILE A 84 -9.88 11.46 -4.55
CA ILE A 84 -9.32 10.77 -3.41
C ILE A 84 -9.94 11.27 -2.12
N ASN A 85 -10.07 10.38 -1.16
CA ASN A 85 -10.63 10.66 0.16
C ASN A 85 -9.57 11.31 1.05
N LEU A 86 -9.87 12.48 1.61
CA LEU A 86 -8.99 13.15 2.58
C LEU A 86 -9.41 12.91 4.04
N GLY A 87 -10.51 12.21 4.28
CA GLY A 87 -11.14 12.04 5.59
C GLY A 87 -12.13 13.17 5.90
N GLU A 88 -12.93 13.01 6.96
CA GLU A 88 -13.89 14.02 7.43
C GLU A 88 -14.82 14.57 6.33
N ASP A 89 -15.32 13.69 5.45
CA ASP A 89 -16.17 14.04 4.30
C ASP A 89 -15.52 15.01 3.29
N LYS A 90 -14.19 15.20 3.36
CA LYS A 90 -13.42 15.98 2.40
C LYS A 90 -12.91 15.08 1.28
N GLU A 91 -13.03 15.55 0.05
CA GLU A 91 -12.46 14.91 -1.13
C GLU A 91 -11.59 15.88 -1.91
N MET A 92 -10.60 15.35 -2.63
CA MET A 92 -9.80 16.12 -3.57
C MET A 92 -9.85 15.50 -4.95
N ARG A 93 -10.16 16.33 -5.95
CA ARG A 93 -10.13 15.94 -7.36
C ARG A 93 -8.71 16.00 -7.89
N VAL A 94 -8.19 14.86 -8.31
CA VAL A 94 -6.91 14.71 -8.99
C VAL A 94 -7.14 14.74 -10.50
N ARG A 95 -6.48 15.68 -11.19
CA ARG A 95 -6.44 15.77 -12.65
C ARG A 95 -5.00 15.52 -13.10
N PHE A 96 -4.84 14.87 -14.25
CA PHE A 96 -3.53 14.53 -14.77
C PHE A 96 -3.03 15.65 -15.68
N LYS A 97 -1.75 16.02 -15.51
CA LYS A 97 -1.10 17.11 -16.23
C LYS A 97 -1.25 16.89 -17.73
N ASP A 98 -1.65 17.95 -18.43
CA ASP A 98 -1.81 18.00 -19.88
C ASP A 98 -2.68 16.88 -20.49
N TYR A 99 -3.45 16.17 -19.66
CA TYR A 99 -4.21 14.99 -20.06
C TYR A 99 -3.29 13.88 -20.63
N ASP A 100 -2.03 13.83 -20.20
CA ASP A 100 -0.97 12.97 -20.76
C ASP A 100 -1.15 11.47 -20.46
N PHE A 101 -1.94 11.13 -19.44
CA PHE A 101 -2.16 9.75 -19.05
C PHE A 101 -3.54 9.52 -18.41
N PHE A 102 -3.90 8.24 -18.28
CA PHE A 102 -5.17 7.77 -17.73
C PHE A 102 -4.93 6.68 -16.71
N VAL A 103 -5.74 6.69 -15.65
CA VAL A 103 -5.71 5.64 -14.62
C VAL A 103 -6.77 4.56 -14.88
N PRO A 104 -6.65 3.36 -14.30
CA PRO A 104 -7.63 2.29 -14.45
C PRO A 104 -9.01 2.73 -13.96
N LYS A 105 -10.04 2.44 -14.76
CA LYS A 105 -11.43 2.84 -14.45
C LYS A 105 -12.02 2.11 -13.24
N ASP A 106 -11.43 0.97 -12.90
CA ASP A 106 -11.75 0.11 -11.76
C ASP A 106 -10.88 0.42 -10.54
N ALA A 107 -10.17 1.56 -10.51
CA ALA A 107 -9.31 1.91 -9.38
C ALA A 107 -10.08 2.42 -8.15
N ALA A 108 -11.37 2.72 -8.26
CA ALA A 108 -12.21 3.08 -7.11
C ALA A 108 -12.14 1.99 -6.01
N GLY A 109 -11.99 2.41 -4.76
CA GLY A 109 -11.79 1.51 -3.61
C GLY A 109 -10.34 1.01 -3.41
N LYS A 110 -9.42 1.30 -4.34
CA LYS A 110 -7.98 1.03 -4.17
C LYS A 110 -7.28 2.27 -3.58
N PHE A 111 -6.00 2.12 -3.25
CA PHE A 111 -5.14 3.24 -2.84
C PHE A 111 -4.37 3.79 -4.04
N ALA A 112 -4.15 5.11 -4.05
CA ALA A 112 -3.21 5.77 -4.96
C ALA A 112 -2.14 6.50 -4.17
N ILE A 113 -0.91 6.47 -4.70
CA ILE A 113 0.14 7.42 -4.36
C ILE A 113 0.17 8.43 -5.49
N VAL A 114 -0.10 9.69 -5.17
CA VAL A 114 -0.12 10.80 -6.13
C VAL A 114 0.93 11.82 -5.76
N GLN A 115 1.62 12.37 -6.76
CA GLN A 115 2.59 13.45 -6.58
C GLN A 115 2.24 14.62 -7.48
N GLY A 116 2.21 15.83 -6.91
CA GLY A 116 1.87 17.03 -7.67
C GLY A 116 1.57 18.24 -6.79
N PHE A 117 0.98 19.26 -7.41
CA PHE A 117 0.52 20.47 -6.72
C PHE A 117 -0.96 20.32 -6.33
N ALA A 118 -1.24 20.32 -5.03
CA ALA A 118 -2.58 20.56 -4.51
C ALA A 118 -2.85 22.07 -4.47
N LYS A 119 -4.04 22.50 -4.87
CA LYS A 119 -4.46 23.92 -4.92
C LYS A 119 -5.94 24.04 -4.57
N ILE A 120 -6.31 25.15 -3.93
CA ILE A 120 -7.72 25.55 -3.80
C ILE A 120 -8.12 26.25 -5.10
N ASP A 121 -9.16 25.75 -5.76
CA ASP A 121 -9.67 26.29 -7.01
C ASP A 121 -11.17 26.58 -6.84
N THR A 122 -11.55 27.85 -6.90
CA THR A 122 -12.95 28.27 -6.84
C THR A 122 -13.49 28.33 -8.26
N THR A 123 -14.32 27.36 -8.65
CA THR A 123 -15.06 27.49 -9.90
C THR A 123 -16.22 28.45 -9.65
N SER A 124 -16.08 29.70 -10.09
CA SER A 124 -17.22 30.63 -10.15
C SER A 124 -18.26 30.05 -11.12
N ILE A 125 -19.49 29.92 -10.61
CA ILE A 125 -20.68 29.49 -11.36
C ILE A 125 -21.44 30.73 -11.82
#